data_AF-A0A0A9Y3P8-F1
#
_entry.id   AF-A0A0A9Y3P8-F1
#
_cell.length_a   1.000
_cell.length_b   1.000
_cell.length_c   1.000
_cell.angle_alpha   90.00
_cell.angle_beta   90.00
_cell.angle_gamma   90.00
#
_symmetry.space_group_name_H-M   'P 1'
#
loop_
_entity.id
_entity.type
_entity.pdbx_description
1 polymer ?
#
loop_
_entity_poly.entity_id
_entity_poly.type
_entity_poly.pdbx_seq_one_letter_code
_entity_poly.pdbx_strand_id
1 'polypeptide(L)'
;MHVPRLDFILRVFESSIPFFILSLFSSRGFSLTGCAMDIDSKFPPLLNDRLLRAARGDPVDKVPVWVMRQAGRYLPEFREFKTKHEFFEICQTPELACEITLQPIRRYPDLDASIIFSDILVIPQAMGMTVEMHPGVGPVLPQPLVTPQDLDRLSFPVDVSTTLKYVMDAITLTRTKLEGRVPLIGFSGAPWTLMGYMIEGGGTKTCPKPKSGCTNIRPSRKNFSAC
;
A
#
# COMPACT_ATOMS: atom_id res chain seq x y z
N MET A 1 -4.84 27.56 20.20
CA MET A 1 -5.94 26.62 19.92
C MET A 1 -5.33 25.34 19.37
N HIS A 2 -5.26 24.33 20.23
CA HIS A 2 -4.75 23.00 19.92
C HIS A 2 -5.73 22.37 18.92
N VAL A 3 -5.25 21.84 17.79
CA VAL A 3 -6.08 21.12 16.80
C VAL A 3 -5.87 19.63 17.03
N PRO A 4 -6.62 18.97 17.94
CA PRO A 4 -6.47 17.55 18.26
C PRO A 4 -6.82 16.59 17.10
N ARG A 5 -7.17 17.12 15.91
CA ARG A 5 -7.58 16.35 14.72
C ARG A 5 -6.47 16.11 13.69
N LEU A 6 -5.29 16.73 13.84
CA LEU A 6 -4.16 16.52 12.91
C LEU A 6 -3.14 15.49 13.43
N ASP A 7 -2.94 15.41 14.74
CA ASP A 7 -2.27 14.29 15.43
C ASP A 7 -2.96 12.94 15.13
N PHE A 8 -4.15 13.01 14.57
CA PHE A 8 -5.04 11.90 14.36
C PHE A 8 -4.86 11.20 13.00
N ILE A 9 -4.53 11.94 11.93
CA ILE A 9 -4.10 11.32 10.66
C ILE A 9 -2.87 10.44 10.92
N LEU A 10 -1.97 10.85 11.83
CA LEU A 10 -0.82 10.06 12.25
C LEU A 10 -1.21 8.81 13.07
N ARG A 11 -2.33 8.82 13.81
CA ARG A 11 -2.81 7.66 14.59
C ARG A 11 -3.49 6.57 13.76
N VAL A 12 -4.15 6.94 12.65
CA VAL A 12 -4.60 5.96 11.64
C VAL A 12 -3.40 5.21 11.05
N PHE A 13 -2.27 5.89 10.92
CA PHE A 13 -1.01 5.27 10.53
C PHE A 13 -0.45 4.38 11.65
N GLU A 14 -0.38 4.80 12.92
CA GLU A 14 0.10 3.93 14.02
C GLU A 14 -0.68 2.61 14.15
N SER A 15 -1.99 2.62 13.90
CA SER A 15 -2.83 1.41 13.95
C SER A 15 -2.75 0.53 12.69
N SER A 16 -2.26 1.07 11.58
CA SER A 16 -2.04 0.36 10.30
C SER A 16 -0.58 -0.08 10.10
N ILE A 17 0.34 0.38 10.96
CA ILE A 17 1.78 0.11 10.91
C ILE A 17 2.26 -1.17 11.63
N PRO A 18 1.50 -1.93 12.45
CA PRO A 18 2.14 -3.02 13.21
C PRO A 18 2.62 -4.17 12.31
N PHE A 19 2.19 -4.25 11.05
CA PHE A 19 2.66 -5.29 10.12
C PHE A 19 3.89 -4.91 9.27
N PHE A 20 4.18 -3.62 9.07
CA PHE A 20 5.29 -3.21 8.19
C PHE A 20 6.63 -3.06 8.92
N ILE A 21 6.61 -2.80 10.23
CA ILE A 21 7.83 -2.52 11.02
C ILE A 21 8.27 -3.71 11.91
N LEU A 22 7.43 -4.73 12.13
CA LEU A 22 7.81 -5.85 13.02
C LEU A 22 8.84 -6.83 12.41
N SER A 23 9.04 -6.85 11.09
CA SER A 23 10.04 -7.72 10.44
C SER A 23 11.46 -7.11 10.40
N LEU A 24 11.62 -5.84 10.82
CA LEU A 24 12.88 -5.10 10.71
C LEU A 24 13.49 -4.69 12.08
N PHE A 25 12.82 -4.96 13.20
CA PHE A 25 13.30 -4.59 14.54
C PHE A 25 13.36 -5.74 15.56
N SER A 26 13.51 -7.00 15.13
CA SER A 26 13.68 -8.14 16.05
C SER A 26 15.14 -8.40 16.45
N SER A 27 15.93 -7.35 16.74
CA SER A 27 17.31 -7.54 17.23
C SER A 27 17.85 -6.47 18.19
N ARG A 28 17.03 -5.51 18.65
CA ARG A 28 17.40 -4.70 19.83
C ARG A 28 16.47 -5.06 20.96
N GLY A 29 17.03 -5.80 21.92
CA GLY A 29 16.31 -6.46 23.02
C GLY A 29 15.42 -5.51 23.80
N PHE A 30 14.15 -5.48 23.41
CA PHE A 30 13.05 -5.00 24.22
C PHE A 30 12.13 -6.21 24.44
N SER A 31 12.18 -6.75 25.66
CA SER A 31 11.38 -7.89 26.07
C SER A 31 9.91 -7.47 26.14
N LEU A 32 9.13 -7.84 25.14
CA LEU A 32 7.69 -8.01 25.24
C LEU A 32 7.39 -9.50 25.10
N THR A 33 7.48 -10.19 26.23
CA THR A 33 7.01 -11.57 26.35
C THR A 33 5.51 -11.59 26.15
N GLY A 34 5.05 -12.20 25.04
CA GLY A 34 3.65 -12.57 24.85
C GLY A 34 2.99 -12.03 23.57
N CYS A 35 3.41 -12.52 22.40
CA CYS A 35 2.57 -12.66 21.18
C CYS A 35 3.37 -13.13 19.94
N ALA A 36 4.67 -13.38 20.03
CA ALA A 36 5.46 -13.93 18.92
C ALA A 36 5.34 -15.46 18.79
N MET A 37 4.12 -16.00 18.83
CA MET A 37 3.86 -17.42 18.55
C MET A 37 2.95 -17.54 17.31
N ASP A 38 3.48 -18.25 16.30
CA ASP A 38 2.77 -18.89 15.17
C ASP A 38 2.30 -18.06 13.97
N ILE A 39 3.18 -17.24 13.35
CA ILE A 39 2.97 -16.78 11.95
C ILE A 39 3.61 -17.74 10.94
N ASP A 40 4.70 -18.42 11.31
CA ASP A 40 5.50 -19.24 10.37
C ASP A 40 4.85 -20.58 9.97
N SER A 41 3.84 -21.08 10.69
CA SER A 41 3.23 -22.39 10.39
C SER A 41 2.11 -22.34 9.34
N LYS A 42 1.60 -21.15 8.98
CA LYS A 42 0.46 -20.99 8.07
C LYS A 42 0.83 -20.81 6.60
N PHE A 43 2.08 -20.47 6.29
CA PHE A 43 2.51 -20.18 4.93
C PHE A 43 3.71 -21.05 4.53
N PRO A 44 3.88 -21.33 3.22
CA PRO A 44 5.05 -22.04 2.73
C PRO A 44 6.36 -21.36 3.15
N PRO A 45 7.40 -22.13 3.53
CA PRO A 45 8.69 -21.59 3.93
C PRO A 45 9.36 -20.86 2.75
N LEU A 46 10.06 -19.77 3.03
CA LEU A 46 10.65 -18.93 1.99
C LEU A 46 11.92 -19.60 1.42
N LEU A 47 11.96 -19.76 0.09
CA LEU A 47 13.05 -20.37 -0.67
C LEU A 47 14.11 -19.35 -1.11
N ASN A 48 13.69 -18.12 -1.41
CA ASN A 48 14.57 -17.00 -1.75
C ASN A 48 14.28 -15.84 -0.79
N ASP A 49 15.23 -15.52 0.10
CA ASP A 49 15.12 -14.45 1.09
C ASP A 49 16.11 -13.29 0.84
N ARG A 50 16.75 -13.24 -0.33
CA ARG A 50 17.79 -12.25 -0.67
C ARG A 50 17.33 -10.81 -0.44
N LEU A 51 16.11 -10.47 -0.88
CA LEU A 51 15.59 -9.12 -0.67
C LEU A 51 15.47 -8.77 0.82
N LEU A 52 15.01 -9.72 1.65
CA LEU A 52 14.83 -9.47 3.09
C LEU A 52 16.18 -9.32 3.80
N ARG A 53 17.16 -10.15 3.44
CA ARG A 53 18.53 -10.06 3.94
C ARG A 53 19.19 -8.74 3.54
N ALA A 54 19.13 -8.39 2.25
CA ALA A 54 19.68 -7.14 1.76
C ALA A 54 19.03 -5.91 2.43
N ALA A 55 17.70 -5.93 2.65
CA ALA A 55 17.00 -4.86 3.34
C ALA A 55 17.41 -4.70 4.82
N ARG A 56 17.89 -5.78 5.45
CA ARG A 56 18.43 -5.76 6.83
C ARG A 56 19.92 -5.39 6.88
N GLY A 57 20.59 -5.29 5.73
CA GLY A 57 22.03 -5.06 5.64
C GLY A 57 22.88 -6.33 5.77
N ASP A 58 22.25 -7.52 5.71
CA ASP A 58 22.97 -8.80 5.73
C ASP A 58 23.65 -9.06 4.38
N PRO A 59 24.78 -9.80 4.35
CA PRO A 59 25.43 -10.19 3.10
C PRO A 59 24.49 -11.07 2.26
N VAL A 60 24.54 -10.92 0.93
CA VAL A 60 23.77 -11.73 -0.03
C VAL A 60 24.68 -12.24 -1.14
N ASP A 61 24.35 -13.40 -1.70
CA ASP A 61 25.07 -14.04 -2.81
C ASP A 61 24.92 -13.30 -4.14
N LYS A 62 23.78 -12.62 -4.33
CA LYS A 62 23.46 -11.80 -5.51
C LYS A 62 22.66 -10.57 -5.08
N VAL A 63 22.86 -9.45 -5.77
CA VAL A 63 22.05 -8.24 -5.56
C VAL A 63 20.59 -8.55 -5.95
N PRO A 64 19.62 -8.44 -5.02
CA PRO A 64 18.23 -8.76 -5.31
C PRO A 64 17.59 -7.71 -6.22
N VAL A 65 16.79 -8.16 -7.18
CA VAL A 65 16.14 -7.29 -8.17
C VAL A 65 14.62 -7.49 -8.16
N TRP A 66 13.89 -6.38 -8.13
CA TRP A 66 12.46 -6.30 -8.43
C TRP A 66 12.18 -4.99 -9.15
N VAL A 67 11.05 -4.91 -9.86
CA VAL A 67 10.73 -3.74 -10.68
C VAL A 67 9.39 -3.14 -10.25
N MET A 68 9.38 -1.84 -9.95
CA MET A 68 8.13 -1.12 -9.71
C MET A 68 7.21 -1.23 -10.92
N ARG A 69 5.93 -1.54 -10.69
CA ARG A 69 4.94 -1.83 -11.74
C ARG A 69 5.30 -3.05 -12.62
N GLN A 70 5.98 -4.05 -12.05
CA GLN A 70 6.23 -5.34 -12.73
C GLN A 70 4.94 -6.00 -13.22
N ALA A 71 3.84 -5.90 -12.49
CA ALA A 71 2.52 -6.23 -12.99
C ALA A 71 1.94 -5.01 -13.72
N GLY A 72 2.08 -4.97 -15.04
CA GLY A 72 1.70 -3.77 -15.79
C GLY A 72 1.52 -3.98 -17.29
N ARG A 73 1.12 -2.88 -17.96
CA ARG A 73 0.69 -2.85 -19.38
C ARG A 73 1.75 -3.28 -20.39
N TYR A 74 3.01 -3.39 -19.98
CA TYR A 74 4.08 -3.90 -20.83
C TYR A 74 3.96 -5.40 -21.09
N LEU A 75 3.29 -6.14 -20.20
CA LEU A 75 3.00 -7.55 -20.37
C LEU A 75 1.78 -7.74 -21.30
N PRO A 76 1.88 -8.54 -22.38
CA PRO A 76 0.73 -8.87 -23.22
C PRO A 76 -0.38 -9.60 -22.43
N GLU A 77 -0.01 -10.52 -21.53
CA GLU A 77 -0.93 -11.25 -20.64
C GLU A 77 -1.69 -10.31 -19.71
N PHE A 78 -1.04 -9.27 -19.18
CA PHE A 78 -1.71 -8.24 -18.38
C PHE A 78 -2.72 -7.46 -19.21
N ARG A 79 -2.35 -7.08 -20.45
CA ARG A 79 -3.24 -6.34 -21.34
C ARG A 79 -4.48 -7.16 -21.69
N GLU A 80 -4.30 -8.43 -22.05
CA GLU A 80 -5.41 -9.33 -22.32
C GLU A 80 -6.31 -9.49 -21.08
N PHE A 81 -5.72 -9.68 -19.91
CA PHE A 81 -6.47 -9.79 -18.66
C PHE A 81 -7.30 -8.53 -18.38
N LYS A 82 -6.72 -7.34 -18.58
CA LYS A 82 -7.39 -6.06 -18.37
C LYS A 82 -8.52 -5.77 -19.38
N THR A 83 -8.58 -6.46 -20.52
CA THR A 83 -9.73 -6.31 -21.44
C THR A 83 -11.00 -6.97 -20.90
N LYS A 84 -10.86 -7.87 -19.93
CA LYS A 84 -11.96 -8.69 -19.39
C LYS A 84 -12.51 -8.16 -18.06
N HIS A 85 -11.78 -7.28 -17.37
CA HIS A 85 -12.09 -6.81 -16.02
C HIS A 85 -11.78 -5.33 -15.84
N GLU A 86 -12.61 -4.65 -15.05
CA GLU A 86 -12.38 -3.24 -14.69
C GLU A 86 -11.28 -3.10 -13.62
N PHE A 87 -10.63 -1.93 -13.56
CA PHE A 87 -9.47 -1.75 -12.67
C PHE A 87 -9.79 -2.00 -11.18
N PHE A 88 -10.89 -1.44 -10.69
CA PHE A 88 -11.29 -1.63 -9.29
C PHE A 88 -11.84 -3.04 -9.03
N GLU A 89 -12.48 -3.67 -10.01
CA GLU A 89 -12.90 -5.07 -9.92
C GLU A 89 -11.69 -5.98 -9.68
N ILE A 90 -10.60 -5.76 -10.43
CA ILE A 90 -9.34 -6.48 -10.25
C ILE A 90 -8.78 -6.27 -8.85
N CYS A 91 -8.74 -5.02 -8.35
CA CYS A 91 -8.22 -4.72 -7.02
C CYS A 91 -9.09 -5.27 -5.88
N GLN A 92 -10.41 -5.36 -6.08
CA GLN A 92 -11.39 -5.78 -5.07
C GLN A 92 -11.65 -7.29 -5.07
N THR A 93 -11.18 -8.01 -6.10
CA THR A 93 -11.32 -9.47 -6.21
C THR A 93 -9.98 -10.15 -5.91
N PRO A 94 -9.85 -10.86 -4.77
CA PRO A 94 -8.59 -11.47 -4.34
C PRO A 94 -7.92 -12.36 -5.39
N GLU A 95 -8.72 -13.16 -6.12
CA GLU A 95 -8.25 -14.09 -7.14
C GLU A 95 -7.66 -13.36 -8.36
N LEU A 96 -8.28 -12.24 -8.77
CA LEU A 96 -7.82 -11.44 -9.90
C LEU A 96 -6.53 -10.69 -9.55
N ALA A 97 -6.48 -10.08 -8.36
CA ALA A 97 -5.28 -9.42 -7.84
C ALA A 97 -4.11 -10.41 -7.71
N CYS A 98 -4.38 -11.63 -7.21
CA CYS A 98 -3.39 -12.69 -7.13
C CYS A 98 -2.85 -13.10 -8.51
N GLU A 99 -3.74 -13.38 -9.46
CA GLU A 99 -3.32 -13.81 -10.81
C GLU A 99 -2.41 -12.78 -11.48
N ILE A 100 -2.79 -11.49 -11.47
CA ILE A 100 -1.96 -10.42 -12.01
C ILE A 100 -0.62 -10.30 -11.28
N THR A 101 -0.61 -10.46 -9.96
CA THR A 101 0.61 -10.40 -9.15
C THR A 101 1.60 -11.53 -9.52
N LEU A 102 1.09 -12.69 -9.94
CA LEU A 102 1.91 -13.84 -10.31
C LEU A 102 2.45 -13.79 -11.75
N GLN A 103 1.82 -13.05 -12.67
CA GLN A 103 2.25 -12.97 -14.07
C GLN A 103 3.74 -12.63 -14.25
N PRO A 104 4.29 -11.58 -13.59
CA PRO A 104 5.70 -11.21 -13.76
C PRO A 104 6.65 -12.26 -13.19
N ILE A 105 6.25 -12.93 -12.09
CA ILE A 105 7.04 -13.99 -11.45
C ILE A 105 7.12 -15.24 -12.34
N ARG A 106 6.05 -15.55 -13.08
CA ARG A 106 6.05 -16.63 -14.07
C ARG A 106 6.94 -16.32 -15.27
N ARG A 107 6.93 -15.06 -15.74
CA ARG A 107 7.70 -14.63 -16.91
C ARG A 107 9.18 -14.41 -16.63
N TYR A 108 9.51 -13.84 -15.47
CA TYR A 108 10.85 -13.47 -15.07
C TYR A 108 11.24 -14.25 -13.81
N PRO A 109 11.82 -15.44 -13.96
CA PRO A 109 12.14 -16.31 -12.83
C PRO A 109 13.20 -15.73 -11.90
N ASP A 110 13.98 -14.76 -12.37
CA ASP A 110 15.07 -14.08 -11.66
C ASP A 110 14.62 -12.89 -10.80
N LEU A 111 13.33 -12.54 -10.79
CA LEU A 111 12.83 -11.53 -9.85
C LEU A 111 12.93 -12.07 -8.42
N ASP A 112 13.50 -11.28 -7.51
CA ASP A 112 13.71 -11.67 -6.11
C ASP A 112 12.56 -11.23 -5.19
N ALA A 113 11.51 -10.60 -5.73
CA ALA A 113 10.31 -10.26 -4.99
C ALA A 113 9.07 -10.11 -5.88
N SER A 114 7.92 -10.34 -5.27
CA SER A 114 6.62 -9.99 -5.83
C SER A 114 6.02 -8.82 -5.05
N ILE A 115 5.26 -7.97 -5.72
CA ILE A 115 4.51 -6.88 -5.07
C ILE A 115 3.02 -7.07 -5.37
N ILE A 116 2.20 -7.00 -4.33
CA ILE A 116 0.75 -7.19 -4.48
C ILE A 116 0.17 -6.19 -5.47
N PHE A 117 -0.70 -6.64 -6.36
CA PHE A 117 -1.48 -5.75 -7.21
C PHE A 117 -2.60 -5.11 -6.39
N SER A 118 -2.48 -3.81 -6.14
CA SER A 118 -3.48 -2.98 -5.47
C SER A 118 -3.31 -1.53 -5.93
N ASP A 119 -4.03 -0.60 -5.33
CA ASP A 119 -3.88 0.84 -5.56
C ASP A 119 -3.83 1.60 -4.22
N ILE A 120 -3.14 2.74 -4.17
CA ILE A 120 -3.07 3.56 -2.94
C ILE A 120 -4.41 4.24 -2.61
N LEU A 121 -5.27 4.44 -3.62
CA LEU A 121 -6.55 5.14 -3.48
C LEU A 121 -7.66 4.28 -2.89
N VAL A 122 -7.39 2.99 -2.64
CA VAL A 122 -8.28 2.13 -1.84
C VAL A 122 -8.51 2.68 -0.44
N ILE A 123 -7.57 3.47 0.11
CA ILE A 123 -7.69 4.09 1.42
C ILE A 123 -8.72 5.25 1.39
N PRO A 124 -8.59 6.28 0.54
CA PRO A 124 -9.65 7.26 0.31
C PRO A 124 -11.02 6.62 0.02
N GLN A 125 -11.05 5.54 -0.76
CA GLN A 125 -12.27 4.78 -1.04
C GLN A 125 -12.88 4.18 0.24
N ALA A 126 -12.06 3.53 1.07
CA ALA A 126 -12.45 3.01 2.38
C ALA A 126 -12.89 4.10 3.36
N MET A 127 -12.38 5.33 3.21
CA MET A 127 -12.82 6.50 3.96
C MET A 127 -14.12 7.12 3.42
N GLY A 128 -14.78 6.50 2.43
CA GLY A 128 -16.07 6.94 1.90
C GLY A 128 -15.99 7.91 0.71
N MET A 129 -14.80 8.12 0.13
CA MET A 129 -14.69 8.91 -1.11
C MET A 129 -14.93 8.05 -2.35
N THR A 130 -15.63 8.60 -3.34
CA THR A 130 -15.72 7.98 -4.66
C THR A 130 -14.39 8.14 -5.39
N VAL A 131 -13.88 7.05 -5.96
CA VAL A 131 -12.69 7.04 -6.82
C VAL A 131 -13.05 6.35 -8.13
N GLU A 132 -12.81 7.04 -9.24
CA GLU A 132 -13.10 6.57 -10.59
C GLU A 132 -11.80 6.47 -11.39
N MET A 133 -11.67 5.44 -12.21
CA MET A 133 -10.49 5.26 -13.07
C MET A 133 -10.88 5.61 -14.50
N HIS A 134 -10.47 6.79 -14.99
CA HIS A 134 -10.80 7.27 -16.32
C HIS A 134 -9.72 6.83 -17.35
N PRO A 135 -10.10 6.21 -18.49
CA PRO A 135 -9.14 5.83 -19.52
C PRO A 135 -8.33 7.03 -20.03
N GLY A 136 -6.99 6.92 -20.01
CA GLY A 136 -6.07 7.97 -20.48
C GLY A 136 -5.87 9.14 -19.51
N VAL A 137 -6.74 9.32 -18.51
CA VAL A 137 -6.65 10.39 -17.51
C VAL A 137 -6.05 9.88 -16.19
N GLY A 138 -6.44 8.67 -15.76
CA GLY A 138 -6.05 8.10 -14.48
C GLY A 138 -7.13 8.26 -13.42
N PRO A 139 -6.77 8.24 -12.12
CA PRO A 139 -7.76 8.31 -11.06
C PRO A 139 -8.34 9.71 -10.91
N VAL A 140 -9.66 9.77 -10.76
CA VAL A 140 -10.45 10.98 -10.54
C VAL A 140 -11.29 10.78 -9.29
N LEU A 141 -11.29 11.78 -8.40
CA LEU A 141 -12.18 11.85 -7.24
C LEU A 141 -13.15 12.99 -7.51
N PRO A 142 -14.40 12.71 -7.92
CA PRO A 142 -15.33 13.72 -8.43
C PRO A 142 -15.74 14.77 -7.39
N GLN A 143 -15.63 14.40 -6.12
CA GLN A 143 -15.90 15.28 -4.98
C GLN A 143 -14.62 15.44 -4.15
N PRO A 144 -13.67 16.30 -4.55
CA PRO A 144 -12.45 16.54 -3.78
C PRO A 144 -12.73 17.32 -2.49
N LEU A 145 -11.83 17.22 -1.51
CA LEU A 145 -11.83 18.03 -0.29
C LEU A 145 -11.38 19.47 -0.62
N VAL A 146 -12.21 20.45 -0.31
CA VAL A 146 -11.98 21.88 -0.58
C VAL A 146 -11.89 22.67 0.73
N THR A 147 -12.76 22.37 1.67
CA THR A 147 -12.90 23.05 2.95
C THR A 147 -12.67 22.09 4.13
N PRO A 148 -12.30 22.59 5.31
CA PRO A 148 -12.19 21.75 6.51
C PRO A 148 -13.47 20.99 6.88
N GLN A 149 -14.65 21.55 6.54
CA GLN A 149 -15.95 20.93 6.77
C GLN A 149 -16.14 19.66 5.92
N ASP A 150 -15.47 19.57 4.77
CA ASP A 150 -15.55 18.40 3.91
C ASP A 150 -14.92 17.16 4.56
N LEU A 151 -14.20 17.30 5.68
CA LEU A 151 -13.71 16.15 6.47
C LEU A 151 -14.84 15.42 7.18
N ASP A 152 -15.98 16.08 7.45
CA ASP A 152 -17.11 15.49 8.17
C ASP A 152 -17.83 14.42 7.33
N ARG A 153 -17.60 14.38 6.01
CA ARG A 153 -18.12 13.34 5.11
C ARG A 153 -17.28 12.07 5.07
N LEU A 154 -16.07 12.10 5.64
CA LEU A 154 -15.18 10.95 5.64
C LEU A 154 -15.61 9.99 6.75
N SER A 155 -15.69 8.71 6.41
CA SER A 155 -15.98 7.65 7.38
C SER A 155 -14.76 7.47 8.28
N PHE A 156 -14.94 7.76 9.58
CA PHE A 156 -13.89 7.55 10.57
C PHE A 156 -14.49 7.28 11.97
N PRO A 157 -14.01 6.27 12.74
CA PRO A 157 -12.96 5.32 12.40
C PRO A 157 -13.36 4.33 11.33
N VAL A 158 -12.44 4.05 10.39
CA VAL A 158 -12.63 2.98 9.40
C VAL A 158 -12.25 1.67 10.06
N ASP A 159 -13.16 0.69 10.04
CA ASP A 159 -12.80 -0.68 10.34
C ASP A 159 -12.06 -1.27 9.13
N VAL A 160 -10.73 -1.28 9.22
CA VAL A 160 -9.83 -1.77 8.18
C VAL A 160 -10.04 -3.26 7.92
N SER A 161 -10.39 -4.02 8.97
CA SER A 161 -10.53 -5.48 8.88
C SER A 161 -11.71 -5.90 8.00
N THR A 162 -12.76 -5.08 7.98
CA THR A 162 -13.94 -5.28 7.13
C THR A 162 -13.78 -4.56 5.79
N THR A 163 -13.40 -3.27 5.81
CA THR A 163 -13.42 -2.43 4.60
C THR A 163 -12.32 -2.78 3.60
N LEU A 164 -11.15 -3.21 4.08
CA LEU A 164 -10.01 -3.64 3.24
C LEU A 164 -9.77 -5.15 3.32
N LYS A 165 -10.79 -5.93 3.72
CA LYS A 165 -10.71 -7.39 3.82
C LYS A 165 -10.22 -8.02 2.53
N TYR A 166 -10.72 -7.55 1.38
CA TYR A 166 -10.31 -8.06 0.07
C TYR A 166 -8.80 -7.91 -0.21
N VAL A 167 -8.15 -6.84 0.30
CA VAL A 167 -6.70 -6.66 0.18
C VAL A 167 -5.97 -7.70 1.02
N MET A 168 -6.45 -7.93 2.26
CA MET A 168 -5.86 -8.93 3.16
C MET A 168 -6.03 -10.35 2.62
N ASP A 169 -7.19 -10.65 2.04
CA ASP A 169 -7.47 -11.91 1.37
C ASP A 169 -6.57 -12.10 0.13
N ALA A 170 -6.38 -11.05 -0.68
CA ALA A 170 -5.49 -11.06 -1.84
C ALA A 170 -4.03 -11.31 -1.44
N ILE A 171 -3.54 -10.66 -0.38
CA ILE A 171 -2.20 -10.88 0.17
C ILE A 171 -2.04 -12.32 0.64
N THR A 172 -3.01 -12.83 1.41
CA THR A 172 -3.00 -14.20 1.93
C THR A 172 -2.97 -15.22 0.78
N LEU A 173 -3.87 -15.07 -0.18
CA LEU A 173 -3.96 -15.95 -1.35
C LEU A 173 -2.67 -15.92 -2.19
N THR A 174 -2.14 -14.72 -2.44
CA THR A 174 -0.89 -14.53 -3.20
C THR A 174 0.28 -15.14 -2.46
N ARG A 175 0.38 -14.96 -1.14
CA ARG A 175 1.45 -15.56 -0.33
C ARG A 175 1.41 -17.08 -0.37
N THR A 176 0.23 -17.69 -0.33
CA THR A 176 0.06 -19.14 -0.50
C THR A 176 0.46 -19.59 -1.91
N LYS A 177 -0.02 -18.91 -2.95
CA LYS A 177 0.23 -19.25 -4.36
C LYS A 177 1.67 -19.00 -4.83
N LEU A 178 2.42 -18.15 -4.13
CA LEU A 178 3.85 -17.97 -4.36
C LEU A 178 4.67 -19.17 -3.90
N GLU A 179 4.12 -20.06 -3.07
CA GLU A 179 4.77 -21.30 -2.60
C GLU A 179 6.16 -21.05 -2.01
N GLY A 180 6.33 -19.89 -1.35
CA GLY A 180 7.59 -19.49 -0.74
C GLY A 180 8.69 -19.08 -1.72
N ARG A 181 8.41 -19.03 -3.03
CA ARG A 181 9.41 -18.76 -4.07
C ARG A 181 10.17 -17.45 -3.86
N VAL A 182 9.45 -16.37 -3.53
CA VAL A 182 9.99 -15.03 -3.28
C VAL A 182 9.16 -14.30 -2.22
N PRO A 183 9.71 -13.31 -1.50
CA PRO A 183 8.95 -12.45 -0.60
C PRO A 183 7.86 -11.66 -1.35
N LEU A 184 6.75 -11.44 -0.65
CA LEU A 184 5.63 -10.60 -1.10
C LEU A 184 5.67 -9.24 -0.41
N ILE A 185 5.71 -8.17 -1.20
CA ILE A 185 5.71 -6.78 -0.77
C ILE A 185 4.26 -6.29 -0.73
N GLY A 186 3.80 -5.85 0.44
CA GLY A 186 2.62 -4.99 0.58
C GLY A 186 3.00 -3.51 0.42
N PHE A 187 2.04 -2.64 0.15
CA PHE A 187 2.33 -1.20 0.08
C PHE A 187 1.10 -0.36 0.46
N SER A 188 1.36 0.90 0.78
CA SER A 188 0.34 1.91 1.08
C SER A 188 0.85 3.29 0.66
N GLY A 189 -0.08 4.21 0.39
CA GLY A 189 0.24 5.61 0.12
C GLY A 189 0.62 6.37 1.39
N ALA A 190 1.63 7.25 1.29
CA ALA A 190 1.96 8.15 2.39
C ALA A 190 0.80 9.14 2.65
N PRO A 191 0.59 9.61 3.90
CA PRO A 191 -0.57 10.43 4.25
C PRO A 191 -0.65 11.71 3.42
N TRP A 192 0.48 12.37 3.19
CA TRP A 192 0.56 13.57 2.37
C TRP A 192 0.17 13.31 0.90
N THR A 193 0.62 12.19 0.34
CA THR A 193 0.27 11.80 -1.03
C THR A 193 -1.21 11.52 -1.16
N LEU A 194 -1.79 10.77 -0.22
CA LEU A 194 -3.23 10.49 -0.19
C LEU A 194 -4.03 11.78 -0.06
N MET A 195 -3.65 12.66 0.86
CA MET A 195 -4.24 13.99 1.04
C MET A 195 -4.18 14.80 -0.27
N GLY A 196 -3.07 14.76 -0.99
CA GLY A 196 -2.91 15.41 -2.29
C GLY A 196 -3.98 14.96 -3.29
N TYR A 197 -4.18 13.65 -3.45
CA TYR A 197 -5.25 13.11 -4.30
C TYR A 197 -6.65 13.51 -3.82
N MET A 198 -6.89 13.42 -2.50
CA MET A 198 -8.19 13.75 -1.91
C MET A 198 -8.55 15.23 -2.10
N ILE A 199 -7.58 16.14 -2.10
CA ILE A 199 -7.80 17.59 -2.25
C ILE A 199 -7.83 18.02 -3.72
N GLU A 200 -6.96 17.46 -4.56
CA GLU A 200 -6.87 17.86 -5.98
C GLU A 200 -7.92 17.18 -6.85
N GLY A 201 -8.47 16.03 -6.42
CA GLY A 201 -9.48 15.31 -7.19
C GLY A 201 -8.88 14.43 -8.29
N GLY A 202 -7.56 14.23 -8.30
CA GLY A 202 -6.87 13.41 -9.30
C GLY A 202 -5.37 13.66 -9.32
N GLY A 203 -4.67 13.04 -10.29
CA GLY A 203 -3.24 13.25 -10.48
C GLY A 203 -2.95 14.64 -11.05
N THR A 204 -2.22 15.48 -10.31
CA THR A 204 -1.79 16.81 -10.76
C THR A 204 -0.27 16.84 -11.01
N LYS A 205 0.14 17.56 -12.06
CA LYS A 205 1.57 17.80 -12.37
C LYS A 205 2.20 18.89 -11.49
N THR A 206 1.38 19.59 -10.72
CA THR A 206 1.74 20.71 -9.85
C THR A 206 1.47 20.34 -8.41
N CYS A 207 2.32 20.81 -7.49
CA CYS A 207 2.14 20.67 -6.03
C CYS A 207 0.69 21.03 -5.63
N PRO A 208 0.08 20.36 -4.63
CA PRO A 208 -1.30 20.65 -4.22
C PRO A 208 -1.49 22.14 -4.00
N LYS A 209 -2.52 22.72 -4.61
CA LYS A 209 -2.80 24.15 -4.44
C LYS A 209 -3.06 24.39 -2.96
N PRO A 210 -2.37 25.35 -2.31
CA PRO A 210 -2.75 25.75 -0.96
C PRO A 210 -4.13 26.41 -1.05
N LYS A 211 -5.19 25.62 -0.86
CA LYS A 211 -6.54 26.16 -0.71
C LYS A 211 -6.56 26.99 0.56
N SER A 212 -7.21 28.15 0.51
CA SER A 212 -7.15 29.23 1.49
C SER A 212 -7.47 28.84 2.95
N GLY A 213 -7.99 27.63 3.22
CA GLY A 213 -8.21 27.07 4.56
C GLY A 213 -7.14 26.11 5.10
N CYS A 214 -6.16 25.67 4.29
CA CYS A 214 -5.11 24.70 4.69
C CYS A 214 -3.80 25.36 5.19
N THR A 215 -3.74 26.69 5.30
CA THR A 215 -2.54 27.45 5.66
C THR A 215 -2.06 27.25 7.11
N ASN A 216 -2.87 26.62 7.97
CA ASN A 216 -2.52 26.33 9.36
C ASN A 216 -1.94 24.93 9.60
N ILE A 217 -1.76 24.12 8.55
CA ILE A 217 -1.10 22.82 8.67
C ILE A 217 0.41 23.01 8.47
N ARG A 218 1.09 23.54 9.50
CA ARG A 218 2.56 23.45 9.55
C ARG A 218 2.93 22.05 10.06
N PRO A 219 3.67 21.24 9.30
CA PRO A 219 4.31 20.07 9.89
C PRO A 219 5.24 20.57 10.99
N SER A 220 5.11 20.00 12.18
CA SER A 220 6.04 20.23 13.28
C SER A 220 7.46 19.94 12.77
N ARG A 221 8.29 20.99 12.70
CA ARG A 221 9.70 21.01 12.25
C ARG A 221 10.64 20.26 13.22
N LYS A 222 10.19 19.18 13.84
CA LYS A 222 11.04 18.36 14.70
C LYS A 222 11.38 17.07 13.97
N ASN A 223 12.57 17.09 13.37
CA ASN A 223 13.43 15.94 13.07
C ASN A 223 13.13 15.13 11.80
N PHE A 224 13.03 15.79 10.65
CA PHE A 224 13.46 15.18 9.39
C PHE A 224 14.90 15.64 9.09
N SER A 225 15.87 14.99 9.73
CA SER A 225 17.24 14.94 9.21
C SER A 225 17.30 13.78 8.23
N ALA A 226 17.44 14.08 6.95
CA ALA A 226 17.69 13.09 5.92
C ALA A 226 19.08 12.45 6.12
N CYS A 227 19.08 11.14 6.31
CA CYS A 227 20.13 10.18 5.94
C CYS A 227 19.42 8.85 5.68
#